data_AF-A0A0Q9GWR9-F1
#
_entry.id   AF-A0A0Q9GWR9-F1
#
_cell.length_a   1.000
_cell.length_b   1.000
_cell.length_c   1.000
_cell.angle_alpha   90.00
_cell.angle_beta   90.00
_cell.angle_gamma   90.00
#
_symmetry.space_group_name_H-M   'P 1'
#
loop_
_entity.id
_entity.type
_entity.pdbx_description
1 polymer ?
#
loop_
_entity_poly.entity_id
_entity_poly.type
_entity_poly.pdbx_seq_one_letter_code
_entity_poly.pdbx_strand_id
1 'polypeptide(L)'
;MSHIDLIPPENVAKAAALGLRLRQEHHRGGTQIGVARARDLSHRRRLSEDTIRRMASYFARHAVDRSAEGFGDKDAPSAGWIAWLLWGGDEGRAWCERKKAELERAAEGNRKRA
;
A
#
# COMPACT_ATOMS: atom_id res chain seq x y z
N MET A 1 1.56 -26.22 -3.14
CA MET A 1 1.85 -24.90 -2.53
C MET A 1 0.55 -24.23 -2.13
N SER A 2 0.45 -23.63 -0.95
CA SER A 2 -0.68 -22.76 -0.60
C SER A 2 -0.62 -21.51 -1.49
N HIS A 3 -1.59 -21.36 -2.38
CA HIS A 3 -1.70 -20.18 -3.22
C HIS A 3 -2.15 -19.00 -2.35
N ILE A 4 -1.24 -18.06 -2.08
CA ILE A 4 -1.57 -16.83 -1.33
C ILE A 4 -2.24 -15.84 -2.29
N ASP A 5 -3.44 -15.37 -1.94
CA ASP A 5 -4.13 -14.35 -2.72
C ASP A 5 -3.51 -12.96 -2.50
N LEU A 6 -2.99 -12.39 -3.59
CA LEU A 6 -2.31 -11.09 -3.64
C LEU A 6 -3.09 -10.07 -4.48
N ILE A 7 -4.40 -10.27 -4.63
CA ILE A 7 -5.32 -9.25 -5.13
C ILE A 7 -5.67 -8.31 -3.97
N PRO A 8 -5.54 -6.98 -4.13
CA PRO A 8 -5.89 -6.05 -3.06
C PRO A 8 -7.41 -6.08 -2.82
N PRO A 9 -7.84 -6.01 -1.54
CA PRO A 9 -9.24 -5.92 -1.19
C PRO A 9 -9.84 -4.56 -1.57
N GLU A 10 -11.16 -4.49 -1.58
CA GLU A 10 -11.92 -3.32 -2.06
C GLU A 10 -11.57 -2.02 -1.32
N ASN A 11 -11.37 -2.10 -0.01
CA ASN A 11 -11.02 -0.95 0.82
C ASN A 11 -9.63 -0.39 0.47
N VAL A 12 -8.66 -1.23 0.12
CA VAL A 12 -7.34 -0.81 -0.39
C VAL A 12 -7.48 -0.12 -1.74
N ALA A 13 -8.31 -0.68 -2.64
CA ALA A 13 -8.55 -0.08 -3.96
C ALA A 13 -9.20 1.31 -3.83
N LYS A 14 -10.17 1.47 -2.94
CA LYS A 14 -10.83 2.76 -2.64
C LYS A 14 -9.84 3.79 -2.09
N ALA A 15 -8.97 3.40 -1.17
CA ALA A 15 -7.94 4.30 -0.63
C ALA A 15 -6.95 4.77 -1.72
N ALA A 16 -6.51 3.84 -2.59
CA ALA A 16 -5.63 4.18 -3.72
C ALA A 16 -6.31 5.12 -4.73
N ALA A 17 -7.58 4.88 -5.04
CA ALA A 17 -8.37 5.74 -5.91
C ALA A 17 -8.53 7.16 -5.33
N LEU A 18 -8.79 7.27 -4.02
CA LEU A 18 -8.81 8.55 -3.32
C LEU A 18 -7.46 9.26 -3.39
N GLY A 19 -6.36 8.55 -3.17
CA GLY A 19 -5.00 9.11 -3.31
C GLY A 19 -4.72 9.66 -4.70
N LEU A 20 -5.15 8.97 -5.76
CA LEU A 20 -5.04 9.45 -7.14
C LEU A 20 -5.84 10.74 -7.36
N ARG A 21 -7.07 10.80 -6.86
CA ARG A 21 -7.92 12.00 -6.95
C ARG A 21 -7.30 13.19 -6.23
N LEU A 22 -6.88 13.01 -4.98
CA LEU A 22 -6.28 14.08 -4.19
C LEU A 22 -4.96 14.57 -4.79
N ARG A 23 -4.16 13.66 -5.37
CA ARG A 23 -2.95 14.05 -6.09
C ARG A 23 -3.25 14.88 -7.33
N GLN A 24 -4.32 14.55 -8.06
CA GLN A 24 -4.76 15.33 -9.22
C GLN A 24 -5.22 16.73 -8.81
N GLU A 25 -5.91 16.85 -7.68
CA GLU A 25 -6.46 18.10 -7.17
C GLU A 25 -5.39 19.02 -6.56
N HIS A 26 -4.51 18.49 -5.72
CA HIS A 26 -3.52 19.29 -4.98
C HIS A 26 -2.14 19.31 -5.62
N HIS A 27 -1.93 18.57 -6.72
CA HIS A 27 -0.65 18.47 -7.44
C HIS A 27 0.57 18.10 -6.57
N ARG A 28 0.35 17.40 -5.44
CA ARG A 28 1.39 17.00 -4.48
C ARG A 28 1.20 15.56 -4.01
N GLY A 29 2.25 15.01 -3.40
CA GLY A 29 2.24 13.67 -2.80
C GLY A 29 2.69 12.55 -3.76
N GLY A 30 3.63 11.74 -3.26
CA GLY A 30 4.14 10.55 -3.92
C GLY A 30 5.00 10.80 -5.17
N THR A 31 5.77 9.79 -5.55
CA THR A 31 6.51 9.76 -6.82
C THR A 31 5.68 9.06 -7.90
N GLN A 32 6.17 9.03 -9.15
CA GLN A 32 5.53 8.26 -10.23
C GLN A 32 5.38 6.76 -9.90
N ILE A 33 6.26 6.21 -9.05
CA ILE A 33 6.15 4.84 -8.54
C ILE A 33 4.90 4.71 -7.67
N GLY A 34 4.63 5.68 -6.79
CA GLY A 34 3.41 5.71 -5.98
C GLY A 34 2.15 5.82 -6.83
N VAL A 35 2.19 6.65 -7.90
CA VAL A 35 1.06 6.78 -8.84
C VAL A 35 0.80 5.47 -9.59
N ALA A 36 1.84 4.82 -10.10
CA ALA A 36 1.73 3.53 -10.77
C ALA A 36 1.17 2.46 -9.80
N ARG A 37 1.65 2.44 -8.56
CA ARG A 37 1.14 1.55 -7.52
C ARG A 37 -0.34 1.80 -7.24
N ALA A 38 -0.74 3.05 -7.11
CA ALA A 38 -2.13 3.41 -6.86
C ALA A 38 -3.06 2.95 -7.98
N ARG A 39 -2.63 3.04 -9.25
CA ARG A 39 -3.38 2.55 -10.41
C ARG A 39 -3.53 1.02 -10.40
N ASP A 40 -2.48 0.29 -10.03
CA ASP A 40 -2.57 -1.17 -9.90
C ASP A 40 -3.54 -1.56 -8.77
N LEU A 41 -3.45 -0.86 -7.63
CA LEU A 41 -4.32 -1.10 -6.47
C LEU A 41 -5.78 -0.76 -6.77
N SER A 42 -6.05 0.39 -7.38
CA SER A 42 -7.41 0.85 -7.69
C SER A 42 -8.13 -0.07 -8.67
N HIS A 43 -7.39 -0.68 -9.60
CA HIS A 43 -7.92 -1.66 -10.55
C HIS A 43 -7.92 -3.10 -10.02
N ARG A 44 -7.59 -3.28 -8.75
CA ARG A 44 -7.50 -4.59 -8.10
C ARG A 44 -6.65 -5.59 -8.86
N ARG A 45 -5.54 -5.12 -9.45
CA ARG A 45 -4.59 -5.99 -10.13
C ARG A 45 -3.90 -6.88 -9.10
N ARG A 46 -3.72 -8.15 -9.45
CA ARG A 46 -2.87 -9.05 -8.67
C ARG A 46 -1.45 -8.50 -8.62
N LEU A 47 -0.88 -8.44 -7.42
CA LEU A 47 0.49 -7.99 -7.20
C LEU A 47 1.46 -9.15 -7.06
N SER A 48 2.75 -8.90 -7.34
CA SER A 48 3.83 -9.84 -7.05
C SER A 48 4.18 -9.87 -5.56
N GLU A 49 4.81 -10.95 -5.10
CA GLU A 49 5.31 -11.06 -3.73
C GLU A 49 6.29 -9.93 -3.37
N ASP A 50 7.20 -9.58 -4.29
CA ASP A 50 8.14 -8.48 -4.13
C ASP A 50 7.45 -7.13 -3.99
N THR A 51 6.34 -6.96 -4.71
CA THR A 51 5.52 -5.75 -4.59
C THR A 51 4.92 -5.65 -3.18
N ILE A 52 4.37 -6.74 -2.65
CA ILE A 52 3.80 -6.76 -1.30
C ILE A 52 4.86 -6.44 -0.25
N ARG A 53 6.06 -7.03 -0.36
CA ARG A 53 7.20 -6.73 0.52
C ARG A 53 7.60 -5.25 0.42
N ARG A 54 7.65 -4.69 -0.80
CA ARG A 54 7.95 -3.27 -1.03
C ARG A 54 6.90 -2.35 -0.41
N MET A 55 5.61 -2.70 -0.49
CA MET A 55 4.54 -1.96 0.17
C MET A 55 4.74 -1.95 1.69
N ALA A 56 5.00 -3.11 2.30
CA ALA A 56 5.26 -3.19 3.74
C ALA A 56 6.47 -2.34 4.16
N SER A 57 7.58 -2.39 3.40
CA SER A 57 8.76 -1.54 3.64
C SER A 57 8.51 -0.06 3.41
N TYR A 58 7.58 0.32 2.52
CA TYR A 58 7.16 1.70 2.36
C TYR A 58 6.46 2.18 3.64
N PHE A 59 5.43 1.49 4.09
CA PHE A 59 4.66 1.89 5.27
C PHE A 59 5.48 1.91 6.55
N ALA A 60 6.41 0.96 6.73
CA ALA A 60 7.30 0.95 7.89
C ALA A 60 8.17 2.21 7.97
N ARG A 61 8.70 2.70 6.84
CA ARG A 61 9.56 3.90 6.79
C ARG A 61 8.79 5.20 6.93
N HIS A 62 7.54 5.23 6.44
CA HIS A 62 6.72 6.44 6.42
C HIS A 62 5.69 6.47 7.57
N ALA A 63 5.81 5.56 8.55
CA ALA A 63 4.93 5.56 9.72
C ALA A 63 5.05 6.87 10.54
N VAL A 64 6.25 7.49 10.53
CA VAL A 64 6.51 8.77 11.20
C VAL A 64 5.76 9.94 10.55
N ASP A 65 5.46 9.86 9.25
CA ASP A 65 4.74 10.93 8.52
C ASP A 65 3.32 11.11 9.04
N ARG A 66 2.77 10.10 9.74
CA ARG A 66 1.44 10.16 10.38
C ARG A 66 1.35 11.21 11.47
N SER A 67 2.48 11.61 12.05
CA SER A 67 2.53 12.64 13.10
C SER A 67 2.70 14.05 12.53
N ALA A 68 2.85 14.19 11.21
CA ALA A 68 2.97 15.50 10.57
C ALA A 68 1.63 16.22 10.50
N GLU A 69 1.68 17.55 10.54
CA GLU A 69 0.51 18.41 10.38
C GLU A 69 -0.21 18.15 9.05
N GLY A 70 -1.55 18.16 9.08
CA GLY A 70 -2.39 17.90 7.91
C GLY A 70 -2.43 16.44 7.45
N PHE A 71 -1.86 15.50 8.21
CA PHE A 71 -1.99 14.08 7.91
C PHE A 71 -3.43 13.60 8.19
N GLY A 72 -4.14 13.15 7.16
CA GLY A 72 -5.55 12.75 7.29
C GLY A 72 -6.55 13.92 7.29
N ASP A 73 -6.07 15.15 7.07
CA ASP A 73 -6.95 16.30 6.90
C ASP A 73 -7.77 16.15 5.61
N LYS A 74 -9.08 16.42 5.70
CA LYS A 74 -10.03 16.23 4.60
C LYS A 74 -10.05 17.41 3.64
N ASP A 75 -9.71 18.60 4.13
CA ASP A 75 -9.80 19.86 3.39
C ASP A 75 -8.42 20.32 2.90
N ALA A 76 -7.36 20.01 3.66
CA ALA A 76 -5.97 20.37 3.34
C ALA A 76 -4.99 19.18 3.50
N PRO A 77 -5.19 18.06 2.78
CA PRO A 77 -4.41 16.83 2.97
C PRO A 77 -2.92 17.02 2.69
N SER A 78 -2.06 16.69 3.65
CA SER A 78 -0.60 16.82 3.48
C SER A 78 -0.07 15.96 2.32
N ALA A 79 1.11 16.33 1.79
CA ALA A 79 1.77 15.52 0.75
C ALA A 79 2.07 14.10 1.23
N GLY A 80 2.37 13.93 2.53
CA GLY A 80 2.55 12.63 3.18
C GLY A 80 1.28 11.81 3.20
N TRP A 81 0.13 12.41 3.51
CA TRP A 81 -1.17 11.73 3.48
C TRP A 81 -1.56 11.28 2.06
N ILE A 82 -1.38 12.15 1.07
CA ILE A 82 -1.66 11.78 -0.33
C ILE A 82 -0.75 10.62 -0.75
N ALA A 83 0.55 10.69 -0.43
CA ALA A 83 1.48 9.59 -0.69
C ALA A 83 1.03 8.30 0.01
N TRP A 84 0.62 8.38 1.27
CA TRP A 84 0.13 7.25 2.05
C TRP A 84 -1.07 6.56 1.39
N LEU A 85 -2.03 7.36 0.90
CA LEU A 85 -3.21 6.86 0.17
C LEU A 85 -2.84 6.22 -1.17
N LEU A 86 -1.87 6.76 -1.91
CA LEU A 86 -1.40 6.15 -3.17
C LEU A 86 -0.86 4.72 -2.97
N TRP A 87 -0.36 4.41 -1.77
CA TRP A 87 0.07 3.06 -1.41
C TRP A 87 -1.03 2.19 -0.80
N GLY A 88 -2.27 2.70 -0.72
CA GLY A 88 -3.45 1.98 -0.23
C GLY A 88 -3.90 2.37 1.18
N GLY A 89 -3.30 3.39 1.79
CA GLY A 89 -3.69 3.86 3.12
C GLY A 89 -3.49 2.82 4.23
N ASP A 90 -4.22 3.00 5.34
CA ASP A 90 -4.15 2.11 6.52
C ASP A 90 -4.57 0.69 6.17
N GLU A 91 -5.53 0.55 5.26
CA GLU A 91 -5.97 -0.73 4.73
C GLU A 91 -4.89 -1.43 3.92
N GLY A 92 -4.17 -0.67 3.09
CA GLY A 92 -3.06 -1.16 2.29
C GLY A 92 -1.91 -1.64 3.17
N ARG A 93 -1.61 -0.87 4.22
CA ARG A 93 -0.63 -1.24 5.24
C ARG A 93 -1.00 -2.56 5.91
N ALA A 94 -2.19 -2.62 6.52
CA ALA A 94 -2.62 -3.80 7.25
C ALA A 94 -2.70 -5.04 6.34
N TRP A 95 -3.17 -4.88 5.10
CA TRP A 95 -3.20 -5.95 4.11
C TRP A 95 -1.81 -6.46 3.75
N CYS A 96 -0.88 -5.57 3.36
CA CYS A 96 0.44 -5.99 2.91
C CYS A 96 1.29 -6.58 4.04
N GLU A 97 1.14 -6.12 5.29
CA GLU A 97 1.77 -6.71 6.47
C GLU A 97 1.29 -8.16 6.69
N ARG A 98 -0.03 -8.40 6.63
CA ARG A 98 -0.59 -9.77 6.73
C ARG A 98 -0.08 -10.68 5.62
N LYS A 99 -0.10 -10.20 4.37
CA LYS A 99 0.38 -10.97 3.20
C LYS A 99 1.87 -11.25 3.24
N LYS A 100 2.70 -10.30 3.67
CA LYS A 100 4.13 -10.52 3.92
C LYS A 100 4.35 -11.65 4.92
N ALA A 101 3.61 -11.66 6.04
CA ALA A 101 3.74 -12.71 7.04
C ALA A 101 3.27 -14.09 6.53
N GLU A 102 2.20 -14.15 5.72
CA GLU A 102 1.76 -15.38 5.05
C GLU A 102 2.86 -15.93 4.13
N LEU A 103 3.49 -15.06 3.32
CA LEU A 103 4.57 -15.42 2.39
C LEU A 103 5.81 -15.94 3.13
N GLU A 104 6.19 -15.31 4.24
CA GLU A 104 7.32 -15.73 5.07
C GLU A 104 7.08 -17.11 5.70
N ARG A 105 5.86 -17.36 6.21
CA ARG A 105 5.47 -18.69 6.74
C ARG A 105 5.49 -19.76 5.66
N ALA A 106 4.99 -19.46 4.46
CA ALA A 106 5.00 -20.39 3.34
C ALA A 106 6.43 -20.74 2.89
N ALA A 107 7.32 -19.74 2.82
CA ALA A 107 8.72 -19.95 2.46
C ALA A 107 9.47 -20.79 3.50
N GLU A 108 9.26 -20.54 4.80
CA GLU A 108 9.86 -21.33 5.88
C GLU A 108 9.36 -22.78 5.87
N GLY A 109 8.06 -22.99 5.67
CA GLY A 109 7.49 -24.32 5.55
C GLY A 109 8.04 -25.12 4.36
N ASN A 110 8.40 -24.45 3.26
CA ASN A 110 9.03 -25.09 2.12
C ASN A 110 10.50 -25.46 2.40
N ARG A 111 11.26 -24.59 3.09
CA ARG A 111 12.65 -24.87 3.49
C ARG A 111 12.75 -26.07 4.43
N LYS A 112 11.83 -26.23 5.39
CA LYS A 112 11.83 -27.36 6.33
C LYS A 112 11.42 -28.70 5.70
N ARG A 113 10.87 -28.67 4.48
CA ARG A 113 10.42 -29.85 3.73
C ARG A 113 11.37 -30.28 2.63
N ALA A 114 12.40 -29.47 2.34
CA ALA A 114 13.48 -29.75 1.41
C ALA A 114 14.66 -30.37 2.16
#